data_AF-A0A4D4J343-F1
#
_entry.id   AF-A0A4D4J343-F1
#
_cell.length_a   1.000
_cell.length_b   1.000
_cell.length_c   1.000
_cell.angle_alpha   90.00
_cell.angle_beta   90.00
_cell.angle_gamma   90.00
#
_symmetry.space_group_name_H-M   'P 1'
#
loop_
_entity.id
_entity.type
_entity.pdbx_description
1 polymer ?
#
loop_
_entity_poly.entity_id
_entity_poly.type
_entity_poly.pdbx_seq_one_letter_code
_entity_poly.pdbx_strand_id
1 'polypeptide(L)'
;MSAEERDPHRHWVERKITQAAGGIREGCYEDTITVLAQLAVAPDTAAGSAARSATELLVRAAADMLRALAERDGRERSFAVRLTDDEADVSIDEVDPPVRATIRALLAEANGDRESADIQLDLAFLEPDDAVATTVALQALVWAVGLANTCEEQGVGFPAWLRGSTAQP
;
A
#
# COMPACT_ATOMS: atom_id res chain seq x y z
N MET A 1 23.85 -0.87 24.45
CA MET A 1 23.54 -1.74 23.30
C MET A 1 22.18 -1.29 22.79
N SER A 2 22.03 -0.02 22.42
CA SER A 2 22.40 0.61 21.13
C SER A 2 21.30 0.36 20.11
N ALA A 3 20.46 1.38 19.93
CA ALA A 3 19.50 1.49 18.86
C ALA A 3 20.19 1.12 17.54
N GLU A 4 19.69 0.07 16.90
CA GLU A 4 20.04 -0.31 15.54
C GLU A 4 20.20 0.95 14.68
N GLU A 5 21.29 1.01 13.92
CA GLU A 5 21.48 1.95 12.83
C GLU A 5 20.24 1.85 11.91
N ARG A 6 19.27 2.74 12.10
CA ARG A 6 18.07 2.80 11.27
C ARG A 6 18.52 3.04 9.85
N ASP A 7 18.21 2.10 8.96
CA ASP A 7 18.43 2.23 7.53
C ASP A 7 17.85 3.58 7.03
N PRO A 8 18.70 4.52 6.58
CA PRO A 8 18.25 5.82 6.09
C PRO A 8 17.26 5.73 4.93
N HIS A 9 17.38 4.70 4.09
CA HIS A 9 16.50 4.49 2.95
C HIS A 9 15.08 4.15 3.41
N ARG A 10 14.96 3.13 4.27
CA ARG A 10 13.68 2.73 4.88
C ARG A 10 12.99 3.90 5.60
N HIS A 11 13.74 4.67 6.41
CA HIS A 11 13.16 5.81 7.12
C HIS A 11 12.65 6.90 6.16
N TRP A 12 13.37 7.15 5.06
CA TRP A 12 12.93 8.09 4.05
C TRP A 12 11.65 7.61 3.34
N VAL A 13 11.55 6.33 2.98
CA VAL A 13 10.34 5.71 2.41
C VAL A 13 9.15 5.85 3.38
N GLU A 14 9.31 5.46 4.64
CA GLU A 14 8.28 5.55 5.68
C GLU A 14 7.76 6.99 5.85
N ARG A 15 8.65 7.99 5.80
CA ARG A 15 8.26 9.39 5.87
C ARG A 15 7.46 9.83 4.65
N LYS A 16 7.83 9.38 3.44
CA LYS A 16 7.11 9.71 2.20
C LYS A 16 5.71 9.11 2.18
N ILE A 17 5.55 7.84 2.56
CA ILE A 17 4.22 7.22 2.63
C ILE A 17 3.35 7.85 3.73
N THR A 18 3.95 8.28 4.85
CA THR A 18 3.22 9.01 5.92
C THR A 18 2.70 10.36 5.42
N GLN A 19 3.54 11.11 4.69
CA GLN A 19 3.15 12.38 4.07
C GLN A 19 2.03 12.18 3.04
N ALA A 20 2.18 11.17 2.16
CA ALA A 20 1.20 10.86 1.14
C ALA A 20 -0.15 10.40 1.74
N ALA A 21 -0.12 9.61 2.83
CA ALA A 21 -1.34 9.20 3.54
C ALA A 21 -2.10 10.40 4.13
N GLY A 22 -1.39 11.40 4.67
CA GLY A 22 -1.99 12.67 5.09
C GLY A 22 -2.66 13.40 3.92
N GLY A 23 -1.97 13.49 2.78
CA GLY A 23 -2.51 14.11 1.57
C GLY A 23 -3.81 13.46 1.07
N ILE A 24 -3.90 12.12 1.04
CA ILE A 24 -5.14 11.42 0.68
C ILE A 24 -6.28 11.76 1.66
N ARG A 25 -6.01 11.76 2.97
CA ARG A 25 -7.04 12.04 3.99
C ARG A 25 -7.53 13.49 3.95
N GLU A 26 -6.67 14.43 3.55
CA GLU A 26 -6.99 15.85 3.41
C GLU A 26 -7.59 16.20 2.04
N GLY A 27 -7.60 15.26 1.08
CA GLY A 27 -8.06 15.50 -0.29
C GLY A 27 -7.03 16.23 -1.18
N CYS A 28 -5.77 16.32 -0.75
CA CYS A 28 -4.66 16.97 -1.46
C CYS A 28 -4.00 15.98 -2.44
N TYR A 29 -4.73 15.58 -3.48
CA TYR A 29 -4.29 14.54 -4.42
C TYR A 29 -3.06 14.93 -5.26
N GLU A 30 -2.96 16.19 -5.71
CA GLU A 30 -1.81 16.67 -6.51
C GLU A 30 -0.49 16.59 -5.74
N ASP A 31 -0.52 17.03 -4.47
CA ASP A 31 0.64 16.94 -3.57
C ASP A 31 0.99 15.48 -3.26
N THR A 32 -0.03 14.62 -3.10
CA THR A 32 0.16 13.18 -2.89
C THR A 32 0.88 12.55 -4.09
N ILE A 33 0.42 12.83 -5.31
CA ILE A 33 1.06 12.32 -6.54
C ILE A 33 2.51 12.83 -6.61
N THR A 34 2.75 14.10 -6.29
CA THR A 34 4.11 14.67 -6.26
C THR A 34 5.02 13.95 -5.27
N VAL A 35 4.52 13.60 -4.08
CA VAL A 35 5.28 12.85 -3.07
C VAL A 35 5.58 11.42 -3.54
N LEU A 36 4.61 10.75 -4.17
CA LEU A 36 4.80 9.39 -4.68
C LEU A 36 5.72 9.35 -5.90
N ALA A 37 5.68 10.35 -6.77
CA ALA A 37 6.60 10.47 -7.90
C ALA A 37 8.06 10.55 -7.43
N GLN A 38 8.32 11.15 -6.26
CA GLN A 38 9.66 11.16 -5.67
C GLN A 38 10.16 9.76 -5.28
N LEU A 39 9.26 8.83 -4.94
CA LEU A 39 9.61 7.42 -4.69
C LEU A 39 9.93 6.69 -6.00
N ALA A 40 9.20 7.01 -7.08
CA ALA A 40 9.40 6.40 -8.39
C ALA A 40 10.75 6.78 -9.01
N VAL A 41 11.14 8.05 -8.93
CA VAL A 41 12.41 8.55 -9.50
C VAL A 41 13.61 8.40 -8.58
N ALA A 42 13.43 7.84 -7.38
CA ALA A 42 14.53 7.67 -6.43
C ALA A 42 15.52 6.64 -7.00
N PRO A 43 16.84 6.86 -6.87
CA PRO A 43 17.81 5.89 -7.33
C PRO A 43 17.64 4.57 -6.56
N ASP A 44 17.71 3.47 -7.28
CA ASP A 44 17.69 2.13 -6.68
C ASP A 44 18.84 1.97 -5.68
N THR A 45 18.55 1.26 -4.60
CA THR A 45 19.54 0.92 -3.58
C THR A 45 19.81 -0.58 -3.58
N ALA A 46 20.72 -1.04 -2.72
CA ALA A 46 20.88 -2.47 -2.47
C ALA A 46 19.59 -3.14 -1.93
N ALA A 47 18.67 -2.35 -1.36
CA ALA A 47 17.35 -2.80 -0.91
C ALA A 47 16.28 -2.79 -2.03
N GLY A 48 16.66 -2.37 -3.25
CA GLY A 48 15.77 -2.26 -4.40
C GLY A 48 15.16 -0.86 -4.57
N SER A 49 14.07 -0.82 -5.34
CA SER A 49 13.32 0.41 -5.65
C SER A 49 12.57 0.93 -4.42
N ALA A 50 12.60 2.24 -4.24
CA ALA A 50 11.83 2.92 -3.19
C ALA A 50 10.32 2.78 -3.39
N ALA A 51 9.83 2.86 -4.64
CA ALA A 51 8.41 2.70 -4.95
C ALA A 51 7.91 1.28 -4.68
N ARG A 52 8.72 0.26 -5.00
CA ARG A 52 8.44 -1.14 -4.62
C ARG A 52 8.35 -1.28 -3.10
N SER A 53 9.36 -0.76 -2.39
CA SER A 53 9.42 -0.83 -0.91
C SER A 53 8.23 -0.12 -0.25
N ALA A 54 7.83 1.05 -0.77
CA ALA A 54 6.65 1.78 -0.32
C ALA A 54 5.37 0.95 -0.54
N THR A 55 5.21 0.38 -1.73
CA THR A 55 4.05 -0.45 -2.09
C THR A 55 3.97 -1.69 -1.21
N GLU A 56 5.11 -2.32 -0.93
CA GLU A 56 5.19 -3.47 -0.02
C GLU A 56 4.71 -3.12 1.40
N LEU A 57 5.16 -1.99 1.95
CA LEU A 57 4.72 -1.51 3.28
C LEU A 57 3.21 -1.25 3.30
N LEU A 58 2.67 -0.65 2.24
CA LEU A 58 1.23 -0.36 2.12
C LEU A 58 0.41 -1.65 1.99
N VAL A 59 0.86 -2.61 1.18
CA VAL A 59 0.23 -3.92 1.02
C VAL A 59 0.19 -4.68 2.35
N ARG A 60 1.31 -4.74 3.08
CA ARG A 60 1.36 -5.38 4.41
C ARG A 60 0.39 -4.72 5.38
N ALA A 61 0.39 -3.39 5.47
CA ALA A 61 -0.53 -2.67 6.34
C ALA A 61 -2.00 -2.92 5.99
N ALA A 62 -2.34 -2.92 4.70
CA ALA A 62 -3.67 -3.24 4.21
C ALA A 62 -4.09 -4.68 4.57
N ALA A 63 -3.20 -5.66 4.37
CA ALA A 63 -3.45 -7.04 4.75
C ALA A 63 -3.68 -7.22 6.25
N ASP A 64 -2.88 -6.57 7.10
CA ASP A 64 -3.04 -6.61 8.55
C ASP A 64 -4.38 -6.01 8.99
N MET A 65 -4.80 -4.89 8.40
CA MET A 65 -6.11 -4.29 8.65
C MET A 65 -7.26 -5.20 8.22
N LEU A 66 -7.16 -5.86 7.06
CA LEU A 66 -8.15 -6.84 6.61
C LEU A 66 -8.30 -8.01 7.59
N ARG A 67 -7.19 -8.54 8.09
CA ARG A 67 -7.20 -9.60 9.11
C ARG A 67 -7.83 -9.12 10.41
N ALA A 68 -7.45 -7.95 10.91
CA ALA A 68 -8.01 -7.38 12.14
C ALA A 68 -9.52 -7.12 12.03
N LEU A 69 -10.00 -6.65 10.88
CA LEU A 69 -11.42 -6.48 10.59
C LEU A 69 -12.15 -7.83 10.55
N ALA A 70 -11.56 -8.87 9.94
CA ALA A 70 -12.15 -10.20 9.90
C ALA A 70 -12.21 -10.87 11.29
N GLU A 71 -11.14 -10.75 12.09
CA GLU A 71 -11.07 -11.26 13.46
C GLU A 71 -12.16 -10.65 14.34
N ARG A 72 -12.40 -9.34 14.23
CA ARG A 72 -13.48 -8.64 14.95
C ARG A 72 -14.86 -9.22 14.65
N ASP A 73 -15.10 -9.61 13.41
CA ASP A 73 -16.37 -10.20 12.97
C ASP A 73 -16.49 -11.70 13.34
N GLY A 74 -15.49 -12.30 13.99
CA GLY A 74 -15.46 -13.73 14.33
C GLY A 74 -15.30 -14.64 13.11
N ARG A 75 -14.62 -14.16 12.08
CA ARG A 75 -14.56 -14.78 10.76
C ARG A 75 -13.21 -15.46 10.52
N GLU A 76 -13.20 -16.80 10.51
CA GLU A 76 -12.05 -17.60 10.05
C GLU A 76 -11.99 -17.55 8.51
N ARG A 77 -11.03 -16.84 7.88
CA ARG A 77 -11.20 -16.58 6.44
C ARG A 77 -9.96 -16.52 5.56
N SER A 78 -10.13 -17.19 4.42
CA SER A 78 -9.54 -16.84 3.15
C SER A 78 -10.09 -15.50 2.64
N PHE A 79 -9.23 -14.61 2.18
CA PHE A 79 -9.60 -13.35 1.54
C PHE A 79 -9.72 -13.52 0.03
N ALA A 80 -10.77 -12.93 -0.54
CA ALA A 80 -11.00 -12.85 -1.98
C ALA A 80 -11.39 -11.42 -2.35
N VAL A 81 -11.10 -11.02 -3.59
CA VAL A 81 -11.47 -9.71 -4.14
C VAL A 81 -12.64 -9.84 -5.10
N ARG A 82 -13.54 -8.87 -5.07
CA ARG A 82 -14.51 -8.62 -6.14
C ARG A 82 -14.23 -7.25 -6.70
N LEU A 83 -14.16 -7.14 -8.02
CA LEU A 83 -13.94 -5.90 -8.74
C LEU A 83 -15.22 -5.51 -9.44
N THR A 84 -15.59 -4.23 -9.35
CA THR A 84 -16.82 -3.72 -9.97
C THR A 84 -16.57 -2.38 -10.63
N ASP A 85 -17.21 -2.13 -11.76
CA ASP A 85 -17.31 -0.83 -12.44
C ASP A 85 -18.79 -0.48 -12.60
N ASP A 86 -19.24 0.64 -12.02
CA ASP A 86 -20.66 1.03 -11.93
C ASP A 86 -21.61 -0.13 -11.53
N GLU A 87 -21.23 -0.86 -10.48
CA GLU A 87 -21.94 -2.05 -9.93
C GLU A 87 -21.85 -3.34 -10.78
N ALA A 88 -21.30 -3.29 -12.00
CA ALA A 88 -21.09 -4.47 -12.82
C ALA A 88 -19.79 -5.19 -12.42
N ASP A 89 -19.83 -6.52 -12.30
CA ASP A 89 -18.64 -7.33 -12.03
C ASP A 89 -17.65 -7.22 -13.19
N VAL A 90 -16.38 -6.92 -12.89
CA VAL A 90 -15.29 -6.80 -13.85
C VAL A 90 -14.30 -7.95 -13.66
N SER A 91 -13.81 -8.54 -14.75
CA SER A 91 -12.79 -9.57 -14.66
C SER A 91 -11.47 -8.96 -14.19
N ILE A 92 -10.75 -9.65 -13.32
CA ILE A 92 -9.40 -9.24 -12.92
C ILE A 92 -8.45 -9.14 -14.12
N ASP A 93 -8.70 -9.88 -15.21
CA ASP A 93 -7.88 -9.84 -16.42
C ASP A 93 -8.01 -8.54 -17.21
N GLU A 94 -9.05 -7.75 -16.96
CA GLU A 94 -9.26 -6.43 -17.55
C GLU A 94 -8.50 -5.31 -16.80
N VAL A 95 -8.02 -5.60 -15.59
CA VAL A 95 -7.21 -4.66 -14.80
C VAL A 95 -5.80 -4.55 -15.39
N ASP A 96 -5.27 -3.33 -15.44
CA ASP A 96 -3.90 -3.06 -15.87
C ASP A 96 -2.89 -4.01 -15.18
N PRO A 97 -1.94 -4.61 -15.93
CA PRO A 97 -1.10 -5.68 -15.39
C PRO A 97 -0.37 -5.34 -14.07
N PRO A 98 0.23 -4.15 -13.90
CA PRO A 98 0.90 -3.78 -12.64
C PRO A 98 -0.08 -3.66 -11.45
N VAL A 99 -1.26 -3.08 -11.69
CA VAL A 99 -2.31 -2.95 -10.67
C VAL A 99 -2.84 -4.34 -10.30
N ARG A 100 -3.10 -5.20 -11.29
CA ARG A 100 -3.51 -6.59 -11.08
C ARG A 100 -2.50 -7.36 -10.23
N ALA A 101 -1.21 -7.23 -10.52
CA ALA A 101 -0.16 -7.85 -9.73
C ALA A 101 -0.19 -7.33 -8.28
N THR A 102 -0.40 -6.03 -8.08
CA THR A 102 -0.54 -5.43 -6.74
C THR A 102 -1.77 -5.95 -5.98
N ILE A 103 -2.92 -6.14 -6.65
CA ILE A 103 -4.11 -6.79 -6.06
C ILE A 103 -3.78 -8.21 -5.62
N ARG A 104 -3.09 -8.99 -6.47
CA ARG A 104 -2.67 -10.35 -6.14
C ARG A 104 -1.67 -10.38 -4.99
N ALA A 105 -0.78 -9.40 -4.91
CA ALA A 105 0.13 -9.25 -3.77
C ALA A 105 -0.63 -9.02 -2.46
N LEU A 106 -1.63 -8.13 -2.47
CA LEU A 106 -2.49 -7.87 -1.31
C LEU A 106 -3.27 -9.12 -0.88
N LEU A 107 -3.84 -9.87 -1.83
CA LEU A 107 -4.56 -11.10 -1.52
C LEU A 107 -3.64 -12.18 -0.97
N ALA A 108 -2.48 -12.39 -1.60
CA ALA A 108 -1.49 -13.35 -1.14
C ALA A 108 -1.04 -13.01 0.29
N GLU A 109 -0.68 -11.74 0.52
CA GLU A 109 -0.33 -11.25 1.85
C GLU A 109 -1.48 -11.48 2.83
N ALA A 110 -2.70 -11.00 2.57
CA ALA A 110 -3.85 -11.16 3.46
C ALA A 110 -4.13 -12.63 3.84
N ASN A 111 -3.90 -13.57 2.91
CA ASN A 111 -4.05 -15.01 3.12
C ASN A 111 -2.82 -15.70 3.76
N GLY A 112 -1.76 -14.96 4.09
CA GLY A 112 -0.57 -15.47 4.76
C GLY A 112 0.47 -16.09 3.82
N ASP A 113 0.34 -15.88 2.51
CA ASP A 113 1.29 -16.33 1.50
C ASP A 113 2.25 -15.19 1.12
N ARG A 114 3.26 -15.00 1.97
CA ARG A 114 4.24 -13.92 1.82
C ARG A 114 5.09 -14.07 0.56
N GLU A 115 5.46 -15.30 0.22
CA GLU A 115 6.30 -15.58 -0.94
C GLU A 115 5.59 -15.20 -2.25
N SER A 116 4.32 -15.60 -2.39
CA SER A 116 3.50 -15.17 -3.54
C SER A 116 3.31 -13.66 -3.56
N ALA A 117 3.17 -13.00 -2.40
CA ALA A 117 3.06 -11.54 -2.36
C ALA A 117 4.32 -10.85 -2.91
N ASP A 118 5.51 -11.32 -2.52
CA ASP A 118 6.78 -10.79 -3.00
C ASP A 118 6.95 -10.99 -4.52
N ILE A 119 6.61 -12.18 -5.04
CA ILE A 119 6.64 -12.46 -6.49
C ILE A 119 5.72 -11.50 -7.26
N GLN A 120 4.52 -11.24 -6.74
CA GLN A 120 3.57 -10.35 -7.42
C GLN A 120 4.04 -8.89 -7.38
N LEU A 121 4.69 -8.44 -6.29
CA LEU A 121 5.32 -7.11 -6.25
C LEU A 121 6.48 -7.01 -7.24
N ASP A 122 7.30 -8.05 -7.37
CA ASP A 122 8.37 -8.06 -8.38
C ASP A 122 7.81 -7.97 -9.80
N LEU A 123 6.68 -8.63 -10.09
CA LEU A 123 5.99 -8.50 -11.37
C LEU A 123 5.38 -7.10 -11.59
N ALA A 124 4.83 -6.48 -10.54
CA ALA A 124 4.28 -5.12 -10.62
C ALA A 124 5.36 -4.07 -10.92
N PHE A 125 6.59 -4.34 -10.49
CA PHE A 125 7.76 -3.48 -10.67
C PHE A 125 8.80 -4.07 -11.64
N LEU A 126 8.38 -4.94 -12.56
CA LEU A 126 9.24 -5.40 -13.65
C LEU A 126 9.30 -4.34 -14.76
N GLU A 127 10.42 -3.61 -14.81
CA GLU A 127 10.67 -2.53 -15.79
C GLU A 127 9.57 -1.45 -15.87
N PRO A 128 9.02 -0.94 -14.74
CA PRO A 128 8.03 0.12 -14.77
C PRO A 128 8.70 1.43 -15.18
N ASP A 129 8.01 2.23 -15.97
CA ASP A 129 8.33 3.65 -16.02
C ASP A 129 7.89 4.35 -14.72
N ASP A 130 8.40 5.56 -14.50
CA ASP A 130 8.14 6.33 -13.29
C ASP A 130 6.63 6.58 -13.06
N ALA A 131 5.84 6.72 -14.14
CA ALA A 131 4.41 6.96 -14.05
C ALA A 131 3.67 5.70 -13.59
N VAL A 132 4.02 4.52 -14.12
CA VAL A 132 3.48 3.23 -13.70
C VAL A 132 3.83 2.96 -12.25
N ALA A 133 5.08 3.17 -11.84
CA ALA A 133 5.51 2.99 -10.45
C ALA A 133 4.75 3.92 -9.49
N THR A 134 4.51 5.17 -9.91
CA THR A 134 3.71 6.14 -9.15
C THR A 134 2.26 5.69 -9.01
N THR A 135 1.64 5.23 -10.10
CA THR A 135 0.25 4.73 -10.13
C THR A 135 0.08 3.51 -9.21
N VAL A 136 1.00 2.55 -9.25
CA VAL A 136 0.96 1.37 -8.38
C VAL A 136 1.03 1.76 -6.90
N ALA A 137 1.98 2.63 -6.54
CA ALA A 137 2.12 3.11 -5.17
C ALA A 137 0.89 3.91 -4.71
N LEU A 138 0.31 4.74 -5.59
CA LEU A 138 -0.91 5.51 -5.32
C LEU A 138 -2.09 4.58 -5.07
N GLN A 139 -2.27 3.55 -5.89
CA GLN A 139 -3.37 2.62 -5.73
C GLN A 139 -3.28 1.86 -4.40
N ALA A 140 -2.10 1.36 -4.05
CA ALA A 140 -1.87 0.71 -2.76
C ALA A 140 -2.13 1.66 -1.58
N LEU A 141 -1.75 2.94 -1.73
CA LEU A 141 -1.99 3.97 -0.72
C LEU A 141 -3.49 4.24 -0.52
N VAL A 142 -4.24 4.39 -1.61
CA VAL A 142 -5.69 4.60 -1.57
C VAL A 142 -6.39 3.45 -0.84
N TRP A 143 -6.02 2.20 -1.13
CA TRP A 143 -6.56 1.05 -0.42
C TRP A 143 -6.20 1.04 1.06
N ALA A 144 -4.93 1.30 1.41
CA ALA A 144 -4.51 1.34 2.80
C ALA A 144 -5.23 2.44 3.59
N VAL A 145 -5.36 3.65 3.04
CA VAL A 145 -6.09 4.75 3.70
C VAL A 145 -7.59 4.44 3.79
N GLY A 146 -8.21 3.87 2.76
CA GLY A 146 -9.60 3.43 2.79
C GLY A 146 -9.86 2.41 3.89
N LEU A 147 -9.00 1.39 4.01
CA LEU A 147 -9.07 0.41 5.08
C LEU A 147 -8.84 1.02 6.47
N ALA A 148 -7.91 1.97 6.60
CA ALA A 148 -7.68 2.68 7.85
C ALA A 148 -8.93 3.45 8.30
N ASN A 149 -9.66 4.09 7.37
CA ASN A 149 -10.93 4.73 7.67
C ASN A 149 -11.98 3.72 8.15
N THR A 150 -12.10 2.57 7.48
CA THR A 150 -13.00 1.50 7.93
C THR A 150 -12.62 0.95 9.31
N CYS A 151 -11.33 0.75 9.58
CA CYS A 151 -10.85 0.36 10.91
C CYS A 151 -11.22 1.40 11.97
N GLU A 152 -11.03 2.69 11.68
CA GLU A 152 -11.40 3.79 12.57
C GLU A 152 -12.90 3.80 12.90
N GLU A 153 -13.75 3.72 11.88
CA GLU A 153 -15.22 3.65 12.01
C GLU A 153 -15.68 2.45 12.85
N GLN A 154 -14.96 1.33 12.74
CA GLN A 154 -15.29 0.08 13.41
C GLN A 154 -14.60 -0.11 14.77
N GLY A 155 -13.73 0.82 15.18
CA GLY A 155 -12.97 0.74 16.42
C GLY A 155 -11.88 -0.34 16.42
N VAL A 156 -11.35 -0.68 15.24
CA VAL A 156 -10.23 -1.63 15.05
C VAL A 156 -8.92 -0.86 15.00
N GLY A 157 -7.87 -1.41 15.63
CA GLY A 157 -6.54 -0.82 15.58
C GLY A 157 -5.93 -0.87 14.18
N PHE A 158 -5.23 0.20 13.79
CA PHE A 158 -4.49 0.28 12.52
C PHE A 158 -3.19 1.08 12.70
N PRO A 159 -2.21 0.96 11.79
CA PRO A 159 -0.94 1.66 11.91
C PRO A 159 -1.09 3.19 12.00
N ALA A 160 -0.54 3.79 13.06
CA ALA A 160 -0.73 5.21 13.36
C ALA A 160 -0.23 6.15 12.23
N TRP A 161 0.78 5.75 11.46
CA TRP A 161 1.30 6.54 10.35
C TRP A 161 0.32 6.68 9.18
N LEU A 162 -0.69 5.81 9.07
CA LEU A 162 -1.79 5.96 8.09
C LEU A 162 -2.81 7.03 8.50
N ARG A 163 -2.74 7.57 9.73
CA ARG A 163 -3.55 8.74 10.13
C ARG A 163 -3.08 10.02 9.43
N GLY A 164 -1.90 10.00 8.81
CA GLY A 164 -1.20 11.19 8.36
C GLY A 164 -0.45 11.87 9.50
N SER A 165 0.48 12.75 9.16
CA SER A 165 1.14 13.59 10.15
C SER A 165 0.16 14.64 10.66
N THR A 166 -0.11 14.69 11.97
CA THR A 166 -0.93 15.75 12.60
C THR A 166 -0.21 17.10 12.68
N ALA A 167 0.78 17.35 11.81
CA ALA A 167 1.52 18.60 11.78
C ALA A 167 0.72 19.64 10.99
N GLN A 168 -0.25 20.24 11.68
CA GLN A 168 -0.91 21.47 11.23
C GLN A 168 0.14 22.60 11.19
N PRO A 169 0.19 23.44 10.15
CA PRO A 169 1.12 24.57 10.06
C PRO A 169 0.87 25.62 11.16
#